data_AF-A0A521LPT6-F1
#
_entry.id   AF-A0A521LPT6-F1
#
_cell.length_a   1.000
_cell.length_b   1.000
_cell.length_c   1.000
_cell.angle_alpha   90.00
_cell.angle_beta   90.00
_cell.angle_gamma   90.00
#
_symmetry.space_group_name_H-M   'P 1'
#
loop_
_entity.id
_entity.type
_entity.pdbx_description
1 polymer ?
#
loop_
_entity_poly.entity_id
_entity_poly.type
_entity_poly.pdbx_seq_one_letter_code
_entity_poly.pdbx_strand_id
1 'polypeptide(L)'
;MDALRWPYSLHSEHGAFTNYRERCDNSLCSKYGLMTEYESGLIADLIMTLDRLPHASVETSEFRHKLLARPPIGGSRQFDAVIHAKVAGRPVTLVVEIKKSAYPRDVREAVWQLHNQMRGLPANAYPDVVPLIAAQVLSPGARALLQEAGVGYYDGDGNLFVPAQGAYLYVEKPPSKSAARQIEAVFTGKRARVVHAVWRQDEAWFKVQDIAKRANVSPATASETLQELENREWVRSEGAGPAKLRQLADRTALLDAWRDHQKGAAPANPARYYVSSPDPNWTSYRLDDACTALGAEYEVTGQVAGQAYAPFLTQISKLHCRISPSRQEEVLDELKARPVQEGWNLGVLETTEAEGLLFRQRDKDMRWLADPLQTYLDLLREGGRSNELATHLREERLDI
;
A
#
# COMPACT_ATOMS: atom_id res chain seq x y z
N MET A 1 -54.96 -21.84 25.04
CA MET A 1 -54.16 -20.63 25.33
C MET A 1 -53.28 -20.38 24.11
N ASP A 2 -53.90 -20.29 22.94
CA ASP A 2 -54.36 -19.03 22.32
C ASP A 2 -53.15 -18.26 21.77
N ALA A 3 -52.75 -18.52 20.52
CA ALA A 3 -53.36 -18.01 19.28
C ALA A 3 -53.22 -16.48 19.16
N LEU A 4 -52.27 -16.06 18.32
CA LEU A 4 -52.36 -14.82 17.54
C LEU A 4 -51.69 -15.07 16.17
N ARG A 5 -52.47 -15.68 15.28
CA ARG A 5 -52.35 -15.50 13.83
C ARG A 5 -52.82 -14.09 13.51
N TRP A 6 -52.12 -13.38 12.64
CA TRP A 6 -52.76 -12.40 11.76
C TRP A 6 -52.47 -12.76 10.29
N PRO A 7 -53.52 -12.88 9.46
CA PRO A 7 -53.44 -13.17 8.03
C PRO A 7 -53.36 -11.86 7.24
N TYR A 8 -52.67 -11.81 6.11
CA TYR A 8 -53.10 -11.02 4.95
C TYR A 8 -52.43 -11.56 3.69
N SER A 9 -53.23 -12.30 2.93
CA SER A 9 -53.10 -12.47 1.50
C SER A 9 -53.24 -11.11 0.81
N LEU A 10 -52.23 -10.71 0.04
CA LEU A 10 -52.38 -9.67 -0.98
C LEU A 10 -52.14 -10.29 -2.34
N HIS A 11 -53.18 -10.15 -3.16
CA HIS A 11 -53.22 -10.48 -4.56
C HIS A 11 -52.06 -9.85 -5.34
N SER A 12 -51.63 -10.60 -6.33
CA SER A 12 -50.86 -10.17 -7.47
C SER A 12 -51.45 -8.92 -8.13
N GLU A 13 -50.69 -7.83 -8.19
CA GLU A 13 -50.77 -6.87 -9.28
C GLU A 13 -49.37 -6.53 -9.75
N HIS A 14 -49.22 -6.57 -11.07
CA HIS A 14 -47.98 -6.42 -11.78
C HIS A 14 -47.45 -4.99 -11.65
N GLY A 15 -46.28 -4.81 -11.05
CA GLY A 15 -45.47 -3.61 -11.14
C GLY A 15 -44.09 -4.00 -11.65
N ALA A 16 -43.78 -3.57 -12.87
CA ALA A 16 -42.62 -4.02 -13.64
C ALA A 16 -41.29 -3.86 -12.88
N PHE A 17 -40.65 -4.99 -12.55
CA PHE A 17 -39.20 -5.05 -12.37
C PHE A 17 -38.55 -4.83 -13.74
N THR A 18 -38.30 -3.57 -14.08
CA THR A 18 -37.49 -3.23 -15.25
C THR A 18 -36.05 -3.66 -14.98
N ASN A 19 -35.56 -4.57 -15.82
CA ASN A 19 -34.19 -5.06 -15.84
C ASN A 19 -33.20 -3.89 -15.89
N TYR A 20 -32.42 -3.71 -14.82
CA TYR A 20 -31.33 -2.70 -14.73
C TYR A 20 -30.19 -2.92 -15.74
N ARG A 21 -30.23 -3.99 -16.54
CA ARG A 21 -29.24 -4.26 -17.60
C ARG A 21 -29.40 -3.41 -18.86
N GLU A 22 -30.50 -2.69 -19.04
CA GLU A 22 -30.73 -1.86 -20.25
C GLU A 22 -30.33 -0.39 -20.08
N ARG A 23 -29.87 0.05 -18.89
CA ARG A 23 -29.51 1.47 -18.66
C ARG A 23 -28.04 1.83 -18.91
N CYS A 24 -27.17 0.84 -19.05
CA CYS A 24 -25.79 1.03 -19.51
C CYS A 24 -25.61 0.23 -20.78
N ASP A 25 -25.72 0.90 -21.93
CA ASP A 25 -25.40 0.29 -23.23
C ASP A 25 -23.86 0.18 -23.38
N ASN A 26 -23.25 -0.64 -22.51
CA ASN A 26 -21.81 -0.91 -22.43
C ASN A 26 -21.29 -1.45 -23.78
N SER A 27 -22.16 -2.12 -24.54
CA SER A 27 -21.85 -2.65 -25.86
C SER A 27 -21.63 -1.57 -26.91
N LEU A 28 -22.27 -0.39 -26.81
CA LEU A 28 -22.08 0.68 -27.78
C LEU A 28 -20.84 1.52 -27.45
N CYS A 29 -20.60 1.86 -26.19
CA CYS A 29 -19.46 2.71 -25.81
C CYS A 29 -18.09 2.08 -26.12
N SER A 30 -17.93 0.77 -25.88
CA SER A 30 -16.69 0.06 -26.21
C SER A 30 -16.48 -0.14 -27.72
N LYS A 31 -17.57 -0.23 -28.51
CA LYS A 31 -17.52 -0.51 -29.95
C LYS A 31 -17.13 0.70 -30.80
N TYR A 32 -17.30 1.91 -30.25
CA TYR A 32 -16.90 3.18 -30.90
C TYR A 32 -15.59 3.78 -30.36
N GLY A 33 -14.88 3.11 -29.43
CA GLY A 33 -13.57 3.56 -28.93
C GLY A 33 -13.62 4.85 -28.08
N LEU A 34 -14.76 5.15 -27.46
CA LEU A 34 -15.02 6.42 -26.76
C LEU A 34 -14.83 6.36 -25.23
N MET A 35 -14.84 5.15 -24.68
CA MET A 35 -14.43 4.78 -23.32
C MET A 35 -13.89 3.36 -23.36
N THR A 36 -12.91 3.07 -22.52
CA THR A 36 -12.42 1.70 -22.32
C THR A 36 -13.46 0.85 -21.57
N GLU A 37 -13.41 -0.47 -21.74
CA GLU A 37 -14.29 -1.41 -20.99
C GLU A 37 -14.17 -1.20 -19.48
N TYR A 38 -12.95 -0.91 -19.01
CA TYR A 38 -12.69 -0.61 -17.62
C TYR A 38 -13.38 0.68 -17.14
N GLU A 39 -13.26 1.79 -17.87
CA GLU A 39 -13.87 3.08 -17.49
C GLU A 39 -15.39 2.95 -17.35
N SER A 40 -16.01 2.23 -18.29
CA SER A 40 -17.45 1.93 -18.24
C SER A 40 -17.82 1.04 -17.04
N GLY A 41 -16.98 0.03 -16.76
CA GLY A 41 -17.16 -0.85 -15.60
C GLY A 41 -17.09 -0.10 -14.27
N LEU A 42 -16.12 0.80 -14.09
CA LEU A 42 -15.95 1.55 -12.86
C LEU A 42 -17.13 2.48 -12.57
N ILE A 43 -17.67 3.16 -13.59
CA ILE A 43 -18.87 4.00 -13.42
C ILE A 43 -20.09 3.13 -13.07
N ALA A 44 -20.25 1.98 -13.73
CA ALA A 44 -21.35 1.07 -13.42
C ALA A 44 -21.26 0.60 -11.96
N ASP A 45 -20.07 0.24 -11.49
CA ASP A 45 -19.84 -0.17 -10.10
C ASP A 45 -20.10 0.96 -9.09
N LEU A 46 -19.72 2.20 -9.43
CA LEU A 46 -20.05 3.40 -8.64
C LEU A 46 -21.57 3.58 -8.52
N ILE A 47 -22.29 3.56 -9.64
CA ILE A 47 -23.76 3.69 -9.66
C ILE A 47 -24.41 2.59 -8.83
N MET A 48 -23.99 1.34 -9.01
CA MET A 48 -24.49 0.21 -8.22
C MET A 48 -24.18 0.34 -6.73
N THR A 49 -23.03 0.90 -6.36
CA THR A 49 -22.67 1.15 -4.96
C THR A 49 -23.56 2.23 -4.36
N LEU A 50 -23.81 3.32 -5.08
CA LEU A 50 -24.71 4.39 -4.64
C LEU A 50 -26.14 3.89 -4.44
N ASP A 51 -26.69 3.11 -5.37
CA ASP A 51 -28.05 2.57 -5.29
C ASP A 51 -28.25 1.52 -4.17
N ARG A 52 -27.16 0.91 -3.68
CA ARG A 52 -27.20 -0.04 -2.56
C ARG A 52 -27.13 0.63 -1.20
N LEU A 53 -26.73 1.90 -1.15
CA LEU A 53 -26.60 2.62 0.12
C LEU A 53 -27.97 3.12 0.59
N PRO A 54 -28.29 2.98 1.90
CA PRO A 54 -29.53 3.52 2.44
C PRO A 54 -29.54 5.04 2.27
N HIS A 55 -30.68 5.59 1.86
CA HIS A 55 -30.88 7.02 1.62
C HIS A 55 -30.01 7.63 0.52
N ALA A 56 -29.44 6.80 -0.36
CA ALA A 56 -28.83 7.21 -1.61
C ALA A 56 -29.55 6.56 -2.79
N SER A 57 -29.72 7.30 -3.89
CA SER A 57 -30.30 6.75 -5.13
C SER A 57 -29.84 7.55 -6.33
N VAL A 58 -29.52 6.87 -7.44
CA VAL A 58 -29.16 7.50 -8.71
C VAL A 58 -30.42 7.75 -9.55
N GLU A 59 -30.64 9.01 -9.92
CA GLU A 59 -31.79 9.41 -10.73
C GLU A 59 -31.48 9.27 -12.23
N THR A 60 -30.37 9.86 -12.65
CA THR A 60 -29.90 9.87 -14.04
C THR A 60 -28.37 9.91 -14.11
N SER A 61 -27.80 9.42 -15.22
CA SER A 61 -26.37 9.49 -15.49
C SER A 61 -26.13 9.87 -16.95
N GLU A 62 -25.27 10.87 -17.17
CA GLU A 62 -24.83 11.34 -18.48
C GLU A 62 -23.34 10.98 -18.65
N PHE A 63 -23.02 10.26 -19.73
CA PHE A 63 -21.63 9.87 -20.06
C PHE A 63 -21.05 10.83 -21.10
N ARG A 64 -19.72 10.90 -21.19
CA ARG A 64 -18.95 11.76 -22.11
C ARG A 64 -19.54 11.88 -23.53
N HIS A 65 -20.08 10.80 -24.09
CA HIS A 65 -20.73 10.81 -25.41
C HIS A 65 -22.04 11.64 -25.49
N LYS A 66 -22.85 11.71 -24.43
CA LYS A 66 -24.05 12.57 -24.37
C LYS A 66 -23.72 14.03 -24.01
N LEU A 67 -22.63 14.26 -23.27
CA LEU A 67 -22.12 15.60 -22.98
C LEU A 67 -21.67 16.33 -24.26
N LEU A 68 -21.06 15.62 -25.22
CA LEU A 68 -20.65 16.16 -26.53
C LEU A 68 -21.80 16.70 -27.40
N ALA A 69 -23.06 16.33 -27.10
CA ALA A 69 -24.25 16.80 -27.83
C ALA A 69 -24.87 18.10 -27.26
N ARG A 70 -24.33 18.63 -26.15
CA ARG A 70 -24.70 19.93 -25.57
C ARG A 70 -23.57 20.95 -25.80
N PRO A 71 -23.87 22.26 -25.93
CA PRO A 71 -22.82 23.26 -26.01
C PRO A 71 -21.92 23.17 -24.77
N PRO A 72 -20.59 23.28 -24.92
CA PRO A 72 -19.65 23.13 -23.82
C PRO A 72 -19.97 24.15 -22.73
N ILE A 73 -20.15 23.67 -21.51
CA ILE A 73 -20.29 24.53 -20.33
C ILE A 73 -18.90 25.07 -20.01
N GLY A 74 -18.58 26.27 -20.50
CA GLY A 74 -17.27 26.90 -20.32
C GLY A 74 -16.17 26.17 -21.10
N GLY A 75 -15.55 26.85 -22.07
CA GLY A 75 -14.53 26.23 -22.91
C GLY A 75 -13.32 25.75 -22.10
N SER A 76 -13.23 24.45 -21.80
CA SER A 76 -12.05 23.57 -21.85
C SER A 76 -12.20 22.30 -20.99
N ARG A 77 -12.19 21.14 -21.66
CA ARG A 77 -12.30 19.75 -21.15
C ARG A 77 -13.64 19.36 -20.49
N GLN A 78 -14.32 18.40 -21.12
CA GLN A 78 -15.51 17.71 -20.61
C GLN A 78 -15.13 16.63 -19.60
N PHE A 79 -15.91 16.52 -18.53
CA PHE A 79 -15.85 15.42 -17.57
C PHE A 79 -16.19 14.07 -18.22
N ASP A 80 -15.75 12.98 -17.62
CA ASP A 80 -15.98 11.63 -18.16
C ASP A 80 -17.42 11.17 -17.91
N ALA A 81 -18.00 11.53 -16.76
CA ALA A 81 -19.41 11.33 -16.50
C ALA A 81 -19.99 12.40 -15.56
N VAL A 82 -21.30 12.57 -15.61
CA VAL A 82 -22.10 13.35 -14.66
C VAL A 82 -23.19 12.43 -14.13
N ILE A 83 -23.30 12.30 -12.81
CA ILE A 83 -24.29 11.44 -12.15
C ILE A 83 -25.17 12.32 -11.27
N HIS A 84 -26.47 12.31 -11.53
CA HIS A 84 -27.45 12.95 -10.67
C HIS A 84 -27.97 11.93 -9.67
N ALA A 85 -27.72 12.19 -8.40
CA ALA A 85 -28.11 11.33 -7.30
C ALA A 85 -28.92 12.13 -6.26
N LYS A 86 -29.57 11.40 -5.36
CA LYS A 86 -30.08 11.94 -4.11
C LYS A 86 -29.29 11.36 -2.96
N VAL A 87 -28.88 12.19 -2.01
CA VAL A 87 -28.24 11.78 -0.75
C VAL A 87 -29.03 12.38 0.40
N ALA A 88 -29.51 11.54 1.31
CA ALA A 88 -30.40 11.94 2.40
C ALA A 88 -31.61 12.79 1.94
N GLY A 89 -32.16 12.44 0.76
CA GLY A 89 -33.28 13.16 0.15
C GLY A 89 -32.94 14.47 -0.56
N ARG A 90 -31.67 14.92 -0.56
CA ARG A 90 -31.21 16.12 -1.26
C ARG A 90 -30.60 15.77 -2.62
N PRO A 91 -30.91 16.50 -3.69
CA PRO A 91 -30.27 16.29 -4.99
C PRO A 91 -28.79 16.68 -4.91
N VAL A 92 -27.93 15.85 -5.51
CA VAL A 92 -26.48 16.04 -5.61
C VAL A 92 -26.06 15.67 -7.03
N THR A 93 -25.24 16.51 -7.65
CA THR A 93 -24.66 16.24 -8.96
C THR A 93 -23.18 15.87 -8.80
N LEU A 94 -22.85 14.61 -9.06
CA LEU A 94 -21.47 14.12 -9.05
C LEU A 94 -20.86 14.34 -10.42
N VAL A 95 -19.75 15.06 -10.46
CA VAL A 95 -18.98 15.31 -11.68
C VAL A 95 -17.73 14.44 -11.64
N VAL A 96 -17.68 13.43 -12.51
CA VAL A 96 -16.75 12.31 -12.41
C VAL A 96 -15.62 12.44 -13.42
N GLU A 97 -14.39 12.38 -12.93
CA GLU A 97 -13.18 12.17 -13.73
C GLU A 97 -12.61 10.78 -13.44
N ILE A 98 -12.31 10.02 -14.50
CA ILE A 98 -11.79 8.67 -14.37
C ILE A 98 -10.29 8.65 -14.53
N LYS A 99 -9.62 7.94 -13.63
CA LYS A 99 -8.19 7.61 -13.73
C LYS A 99 -8.02 6.11 -13.76
N LYS A 100 -6.90 5.63 -14.30
CA LYS A 100 -6.54 4.20 -14.19
C LYS A 100 -6.08 3.89 -12.76
N SER A 101 -5.16 4.71 -12.26
CA SER A 101 -4.67 4.73 -10.88
C SER A 101 -4.47 6.19 -10.48
N ALA A 102 -4.62 6.50 -9.19
CA ALA A 102 -4.32 7.84 -8.70
C ALA A 102 -3.52 7.77 -7.39
N TYR A 103 -2.39 8.47 -7.40
CA TYR A 103 -1.52 8.69 -6.26
C TYR A 103 -1.59 10.14 -5.79
N PRO A 104 -1.01 10.49 -4.62
CA PRO A 104 -1.07 11.85 -4.09
C PRO A 104 -0.71 12.93 -5.10
N ARG A 105 0.37 12.72 -5.86
CA ARG A 105 0.81 13.63 -6.93
C ARG A 105 -0.26 13.86 -8.00
N ASP A 106 -0.87 12.80 -8.50
CA ASP A 106 -1.90 12.87 -9.54
C ASP A 106 -3.17 13.56 -9.02
N VAL A 107 -3.52 13.29 -7.76
CA VAL A 107 -4.68 13.88 -7.08
C VAL A 107 -4.52 15.38 -6.94
N ARG A 108 -3.35 15.89 -6.52
CA ARG A 108 -3.16 17.35 -6.36
C ARG A 108 -3.39 18.10 -7.67
N GLU A 109 -2.86 17.57 -8.78
CA GLU A 109 -3.08 18.15 -10.10
C GLU A 109 -4.56 18.07 -10.51
N ALA A 110 -5.19 16.91 -10.33
CA ALA A 110 -6.58 16.69 -10.70
C ALA A 110 -7.56 17.55 -9.88
N VAL A 111 -7.36 17.68 -8.56
CA VAL A 111 -8.16 18.54 -7.68
C VAL A 111 -8.10 20.00 -8.15
N TRP A 112 -6.90 20.49 -8.48
CA TRP A 112 -6.74 21.85 -9.00
C TRP A 112 -7.48 22.04 -10.34
N GLN A 113 -7.40 21.07 -11.25
CA GLN A 113 -8.11 21.12 -12.53
C GLN A 113 -9.63 21.09 -12.33
N LEU A 114 -10.15 20.19 -11.50
CA LEU A 114 -11.57 20.05 -11.20
C LEU A 114 -12.15 21.31 -10.57
N HIS A 115 -11.48 21.89 -9.57
CA HIS A 115 -11.94 23.14 -8.96
C HIS A 115 -11.98 24.30 -9.95
N ASN A 116 -11.00 24.41 -10.84
CA ASN A 116 -11.00 25.45 -11.88
C ASN A 116 -12.15 25.25 -12.88
N GLN A 117 -12.41 24.02 -13.30
CA GLN A 117 -13.53 23.71 -14.19
C GLN A 117 -14.88 23.99 -13.53
N MET A 118 -15.03 23.65 -12.25
CA MET A 118 -16.26 23.91 -11.49
C MET A 118 -16.60 25.39 -11.37
N ARG A 119 -15.60 26.28 -11.27
CA ARG A 119 -15.83 27.74 -11.25
C ARG A 119 -16.47 28.26 -12.55
N GLY A 120 -16.36 27.52 -13.65
CA GLY A 120 -16.99 27.83 -14.93
C GLY A 120 -18.45 27.37 -15.06
N LEU A 121 -18.97 26.60 -14.09
CA LEU A 121 -20.34 26.10 -14.13
C LEU A 121 -21.33 27.18 -13.67
N PRO A 122 -22.45 27.40 -14.39
CA PRO A 122 -23.48 28.33 -13.95
C PRO A 122 -24.13 27.82 -12.65
N ALA A 123 -24.02 28.61 -11.57
CA ALA A 123 -24.47 28.27 -10.22
C ALA A 123 -25.96 27.85 -10.14
N ASN A 124 -26.79 28.28 -11.08
CA ASN A 124 -28.22 28.00 -11.11
C ASN A 124 -28.59 26.67 -11.81
N ALA A 125 -27.65 26.03 -12.53
CA ALA A 125 -27.94 24.80 -13.27
C ALA A 125 -27.82 23.54 -12.40
N TYR A 126 -27.02 23.58 -11.33
CA TYR A 126 -26.74 22.42 -10.49
C TYR A 126 -26.65 22.85 -9.01
N PRO A 127 -27.76 22.78 -8.25
CA PRO A 127 -27.70 22.93 -6.81
C PRO A 127 -26.95 21.71 -6.24
N ASP A 128 -25.83 21.95 -5.56
CA ASP A 128 -24.94 20.94 -4.93
C ASP A 128 -24.15 20.05 -5.92
N VAL A 129 -23.06 20.59 -6.46
CA VAL A 129 -22.10 19.88 -7.32
C VAL A 129 -20.94 19.37 -6.51
N VAL A 130 -20.67 18.07 -6.58
CA VAL A 130 -19.54 17.42 -5.95
C VAL A 130 -18.59 16.91 -7.04
N PRO A 131 -17.34 17.40 -7.12
CA PRO A 131 -16.33 16.77 -7.97
C PRO A 131 -15.98 15.40 -7.39
N LEU A 132 -15.78 14.40 -8.26
CA LEU A 132 -15.49 13.03 -7.86
C LEU A 132 -14.40 12.43 -8.76
N ILE A 133 -13.37 11.83 -8.14
CA ILE A 133 -12.37 11.05 -8.87
C ILE A 133 -12.66 9.56 -8.71
N ALA A 134 -12.83 8.86 -9.83
CA ALA A 134 -12.99 7.40 -9.84
C ALA A 134 -11.72 6.74 -10.40
N ALA A 135 -11.12 5.77 -9.71
CA ALA A 135 -9.96 5.01 -10.24
C ALA A 135 -9.98 3.50 -9.94
N GLN A 136 -9.22 2.65 -10.65
CA GLN A 136 -9.09 1.22 -10.27
C GLN A 136 -8.44 1.12 -8.90
N VAL A 137 -7.41 1.94 -8.73
CA VAL A 137 -6.55 1.93 -7.56
C VAL A 137 -6.36 3.37 -7.10
N LEU A 138 -6.86 3.67 -5.91
CA LEU A 138 -6.50 4.87 -5.17
C LEU A 138 -5.59 4.46 -4.02
N SER A 139 -4.40 5.06 -3.96
CA SER A 139 -3.53 4.86 -2.81
C SER A 139 -4.16 5.47 -1.53
N PRO A 140 -3.81 4.99 -0.32
CA PRO A 140 -4.32 5.58 0.92
C PRO A 140 -4.10 7.10 1.02
N GLY A 141 -2.91 7.59 0.64
CA GLY A 141 -2.61 9.03 0.61
C GLY A 141 -3.43 9.81 -0.42
N ALA A 142 -3.76 9.21 -1.57
CA ALA A 142 -4.65 9.82 -2.56
C ALA A 142 -6.08 9.99 -1.99
N ARG A 143 -6.60 8.98 -1.29
CA ARG A 143 -7.93 9.05 -0.63
C ARG A 143 -7.96 10.13 0.44
N ALA A 144 -6.92 10.21 1.28
CA ALA A 144 -6.80 11.25 2.32
C ALA A 144 -6.79 12.66 1.71
N LEU A 145 -5.99 12.90 0.67
CA LEU A 145 -5.95 14.20 -0.01
C LEU A 145 -7.27 14.60 -0.66
N LEU A 146 -7.99 13.63 -1.24
CA LEU A 146 -9.32 13.90 -1.81
C LEU A 146 -10.32 14.30 -0.72
N GLN A 147 -10.30 13.61 0.42
CA GLN A 147 -11.15 13.96 1.57
C GLN A 147 -10.85 15.35 2.11
N GLU A 148 -9.56 15.67 2.33
CA GLU A 148 -9.12 16.99 2.80
C GLU A 148 -9.53 18.11 1.83
N ALA A 149 -9.47 17.83 0.53
CA ALA A 149 -9.88 18.77 -0.51
C ALA A 149 -11.40 18.90 -0.69
N GLY A 150 -12.21 18.11 0.02
CA GLY A 150 -13.66 18.07 -0.17
C GLY A 150 -14.07 17.51 -1.54
N VAL A 151 -13.23 16.68 -2.15
CA VAL A 151 -13.50 16.01 -3.42
C VAL A 151 -13.92 14.57 -3.15
N GLY A 152 -15.01 14.14 -3.77
CA GLY A 152 -15.48 12.76 -3.68
C GLY A 152 -14.50 11.78 -4.34
N TYR A 153 -14.56 10.52 -3.94
CA TYR A 153 -13.78 9.48 -4.61
C TYR A 153 -14.52 8.15 -4.68
N TYR A 154 -14.14 7.35 -5.66
CA TYR A 154 -14.50 5.94 -5.75
C TYR A 154 -13.32 5.11 -6.24
N ASP A 155 -13.05 3.97 -5.63
CA ASP A 155 -12.03 3.03 -6.13
C ASP A 155 -12.60 1.68 -6.57
N GLY A 156 -11.80 0.90 -7.30
CA GLY A 156 -12.18 -0.42 -7.79
C GLY A 156 -12.42 -1.47 -6.70
N ASP A 157 -11.98 -1.20 -5.46
CA ASP A 157 -12.31 -2.03 -4.29
C ASP A 157 -13.68 -1.66 -3.70
N GLY A 158 -14.29 -0.58 -4.19
CA GLY A 158 -15.58 -0.07 -3.80
C GLY A 158 -15.55 0.75 -2.52
N ASN A 159 -14.41 1.38 -2.20
CA ASN A 159 -14.37 2.48 -1.25
C ASN A 159 -15.03 3.70 -1.89
N LEU A 160 -15.83 4.43 -1.12
CA LEU A 160 -16.60 5.58 -1.61
C LEU A 160 -16.52 6.70 -0.58
N PHE A 161 -16.30 7.91 -1.08
CA PHE A 161 -16.53 9.13 -0.31
C PHE A 161 -17.28 10.15 -1.17
N VAL A 162 -18.36 10.71 -0.62
CA VAL A 162 -19.13 11.78 -1.27
C VAL A 162 -19.44 12.86 -0.23
N PRO A 163 -18.78 14.02 -0.27
CA PRO A 163 -19.01 15.12 0.66
C PRO A 163 -20.23 15.98 0.25
N ALA A 164 -21.41 15.38 0.21
CA ALA A 164 -22.64 16.11 -0.14
C ALA A 164 -23.06 17.11 0.96
N GLN A 165 -23.79 18.17 0.57
CA GLN A 165 -24.14 19.23 1.51
C GLN A 165 -25.19 18.76 2.53
N GLY A 166 -24.76 18.66 3.80
CA GLY A 166 -25.61 18.29 4.94
C GLY A 166 -25.59 16.80 5.29
N ALA A 167 -24.97 15.96 4.46
CA ALA A 167 -24.66 14.57 4.78
C ALA A 167 -23.54 14.07 3.86
N TYR A 168 -22.60 13.27 4.36
CA TYR A 168 -21.59 12.63 3.52
C TYR A 168 -21.83 11.12 3.44
N LEU A 169 -21.45 10.52 2.30
CA LEU A 169 -21.35 9.08 2.17
C LEU A 169 -19.90 8.69 2.42
N TYR A 170 -19.68 7.67 3.25
CA TYR A 170 -18.36 7.10 3.50
C TYR A 170 -18.46 5.58 3.60
N VAL A 171 -17.76 4.91 2.69
CA VAL A 171 -17.62 3.45 2.65
C VAL A 171 -16.14 3.14 2.61
N GLU A 172 -15.67 2.46 3.65
CA GLU A 172 -14.34 1.88 3.67
C GLU A 172 -14.44 0.36 3.66
N LYS A 173 -13.75 -0.25 2.70
CA LYS A 173 -13.63 -1.70 2.55
C LYS A 173 -12.17 -2.08 2.71
N PRO A 174 -11.88 -3.27 3.28
CA PRO A 174 -10.52 -3.80 3.25
C PRO A 174 -10.04 -3.89 1.80
N PRO A 175 -8.77 -3.56 1.52
CA PRO A 175 -8.26 -3.55 0.15
C PRO A 175 -8.39 -4.94 -0.46
N SER A 176 -8.74 -5.01 -1.75
CA SER A 176 -8.75 -6.28 -2.46
C SER A 176 -7.34 -6.85 -2.52
N LYS A 177 -7.21 -8.18 -2.60
CA LYS A 177 -5.91 -8.85 -2.74
C LYS A 177 -5.11 -8.33 -3.94
N SER A 178 -5.76 -7.88 -5.01
CA SER A 178 -5.10 -7.33 -6.20
C SER A 178 -4.60 -5.91 -6.00
N ALA A 179 -5.42 -5.03 -5.40
CA ALA A 179 -5.03 -3.64 -5.13
C ALA A 179 -3.94 -3.59 -4.05
N ALA A 180 -4.09 -4.35 -2.97
CA ALA A 180 -3.05 -4.52 -1.95
C ALA A 180 -1.75 -5.01 -2.59
N ARG A 181 -1.80 -6.03 -3.45
CA ARG A 181 -0.58 -6.57 -4.09
C ARG A 181 0.09 -5.60 -5.05
N GLN A 182 -0.65 -4.76 -5.78
CA GLN A 182 -0.05 -3.71 -6.62
C GLN A 182 0.57 -2.60 -5.77
N ILE A 183 -0.10 -2.20 -4.70
CA ILE A 183 0.38 -1.17 -3.78
C ILE A 183 1.58 -1.67 -2.97
N GLU A 184 1.64 -2.95 -2.63
CA GLU A 184 2.66 -3.52 -1.77
C GLU A 184 3.84 -4.14 -2.54
N ALA A 185 3.75 -4.26 -3.87
CA ALA A 185 4.80 -4.85 -4.71
C ALA A 185 6.18 -4.19 -4.52
N VAL A 186 6.21 -2.92 -4.09
CA VAL A 186 7.46 -2.19 -3.80
C VAL A 186 8.24 -2.76 -2.62
N PHE A 187 7.57 -3.45 -1.69
CA PHE A 187 8.17 -3.99 -0.47
C PHE A 187 8.62 -5.45 -0.59
N THR A 188 8.67 -6.00 -1.81
CA THR A 188 9.08 -7.39 -2.04
C THR A 188 10.28 -7.51 -2.99
N GLY A 189 11.11 -8.53 -2.76
CA GLY A 189 12.22 -8.92 -3.63
C GLY A 189 13.16 -7.78 -4.02
N LYS A 190 13.45 -7.64 -5.32
CA LYS A 190 14.37 -6.61 -5.86
C LYS A 190 13.90 -5.18 -5.54
N ARG A 191 12.58 -4.94 -5.52
CA ARG A 191 12.04 -3.60 -5.22
C ARG A 191 12.25 -3.24 -3.76
N ALA A 192 12.05 -4.19 -2.83
CA ALA A 192 12.33 -3.98 -1.41
C ALA A 192 13.77 -3.51 -1.17
N ARG A 193 14.74 -4.11 -1.88
CA ARG A 193 16.15 -3.70 -1.80
C ARG A 193 16.40 -2.29 -2.32
N VAL A 194 15.67 -1.86 -3.33
CA VAL A 194 15.70 -0.47 -3.80
C VAL A 194 15.15 0.46 -2.72
N VAL A 195 14.02 0.12 -2.10
CA VAL A 195 13.44 0.90 -1.00
C VAL A 195 14.43 0.98 0.18
N HIS A 196 15.08 -0.12 0.54
CA HIS A 196 16.12 -0.15 1.59
C HIS A 196 17.33 0.71 1.22
N ALA A 197 17.81 0.64 -0.04
CA ALA A 197 18.91 1.50 -0.50
C ALA A 197 18.56 2.99 -0.41
N VAL A 198 17.30 3.36 -0.70
CA VAL A 198 16.77 4.72 -0.52
C VAL A 198 16.71 5.10 0.95
N TRP A 199 16.20 4.21 1.82
CA TRP A 199 16.18 4.43 3.27
C TRP A 199 17.56 4.78 3.84
N ARG A 200 18.60 4.11 3.33
CA ARG A 200 20.02 4.33 3.69
C ARG A 200 20.64 5.60 3.11
N GLN A 201 19.98 6.29 2.17
CA GLN A 201 20.43 7.63 1.74
C GLN A 201 20.02 8.72 2.72
N ASP A 202 19.04 8.43 3.57
CA ASP A 202 18.48 9.41 4.48
C ASP A 202 18.04 10.69 3.73
N GLU A 203 18.42 11.87 4.21
CA GLU A 203 18.14 13.13 3.52
C GLU A 203 19.13 13.45 2.39
N ALA A 204 20.04 12.55 2.00
CA ALA A 204 20.95 12.84 0.90
C ALA A 204 20.24 12.79 -0.46
N TRP A 205 20.62 13.70 -1.37
CA TRP A 205 20.23 13.61 -2.77
C TRP A 205 21.03 12.51 -3.49
N PHE A 206 20.34 11.69 -4.28
CA PHE A 206 20.93 10.54 -4.97
C PHE A 206 20.47 10.43 -6.43
N LYS A 207 21.31 9.79 -7.26
CA LYS A 207 20.94 9.41 -8.62
C LYS A 207 20.41 7.98 -8.64
N VAL A 208 19.64 7.65 -9.68
CA VAL A 208 19.13 6.28 -9.90
C VAL A 208 20.25 5.24 -9.99
N GLN A 209 21.40 5.62 -10.56
CA GLN A 209 22.55 4.73 -10.71
C GLN A 209 23.17 4.34 -9.37
N ASP A 210 23.19 5.27 -8.40
CA ASP A 210 23.76 5.02 -7.07
C ASP A 210 22.89 4.03 -6.30
N ILE A 211 21.57 4.21 -6.38
CA ILE A 211 20.59 3.30 -5.78
C ILE A 211 20.64 1.92 -6.45
N ALA A 212 20.71 1.86 -7.78
CA ALA A 212 20.79 0.60 -8.51
C ALA A 212 22.02 -0.23 -8.10
N LYS A 213 23.18 0.44 -7.96
CA LYS A 213 24.42 -0.20 -7.49
C LYS A 213 24.28 -0.70 -6.05
N ARG A 214 23.80 0.15 -5.12
CA ARG A 214 23.65 -0.22 -3.70
C ARG A 214 22.65 -1.35 -3.47
N ALA A 215 21.55 -1.37 -4.22
CA ALA A 215 20.53 -2.41 -4.14
C ALA A 215 20.89 -3.68 -4.94
N ASN A 216 21.99 -3.67 -5.68
CA ASN A 216 22.40 -4.73 -6.62
C ASN A 216 21.28 -5.11 -7.61
N VAL A 217 20.69 -4.12 -8.26
CA VAL A 217 19.62 -4.29 -9.26
C VAL A 217 19.96 -3.57 -10.56
N SER A 218 19.20 -3.87 -11.62
CA SER A 218 19.32 -3.12 -12.88
C SER A 218 18.86 -1.66 -12.70
N PRO A 219 19.45 -0.70 -13.44
CA PRO A 219 18.97 0.68 -13.44
C PRO A 219 17.49 0.82 -13.81
N ALA A 220 16.96 -0.07 -14.65
CA ALA A 220 15.55 -0.10 -15.02
C ALA A 220 14.65 -0.43 -13.81
N THR A 221 14.98 -1.47 -13.04
CA THR A 221 14.24 -1.83 -11.82
C THR A 221 14.32 -0.74 -10.76
N ALA A 222 15.50 -0.11 -10.59
CA ALA A 222 15.65 1.02 -9.70
C ALA A 222 14.78 2.21 -10.16
N SER A 223 14.81 2.55 -11.45
CA SER A 223 14.03 3.66 -11.99
C SER A 223 12.52 3.45 -11.84
N GLU A 224 12.03 2.24 -12.12
CA GLU A 224 10.61 1.90 -11.99
C GLU A 224 10.17 1.99 -10.52
N THR A 225 10.97 1.43 -9.59
CA THR A 225 10.65 1.48 -8.16
C THR A 225 10.69 2.93 -7.65
N LEU A 226 11.71 3.71 -8.00
CA LEU A 226 11.80 5.11 -7.60
C LEU A 226 10.66 5.96 -8.17
N GLN A 227 10.18 5.66 -9.38
CA GLN A 227 9.00 6.34 -9.92
C GLN A 227 7.75 6.05 -9.09
N GLU A 228 7.59 4.81 -8.62
CA GLU A 228 6.49 4.45 -7.72
C GLU A 228 6.61 5.15 -6.35
N LEU A 229 7.82 5.26 -5.80
CA LEU A 229 8.03 6.03 -4.56
C LEU A 229 7.76 7.53 -4.76
N GLU A 230 8.08 8.09 -5.93
CA GLU A 230 7.74 9.48 -6.30
C GLU A 230 6.23 9.70 -6.41
N ASN A 231 5.52 8.77 -7.05
CA ASN A 231 4.07 8.87 -7.21
C ASN A 231 3.38 8.94 -5.83
N ARG A 232 3.91 8.18 -4.86
CA ARG A 232 3.47 8.14 -3.46
C ARG A 232 3.93 9.31 -2.61
N GLU A 233 4.68 10.25 -3.17
CA GLU A 233 5.31 11.38 -2.46
C GLU A 233 6.31 10.98 -1.36
N TRP A 234 6.68 9.70 -1.26
CA TRP A 234 7.73 9.25 -0.35
C TRP A 234 9.12 9.72 -0.79
N VAL A 235 9.32 9.86 -2.10
CA VAL A 235 10.56 10.41 -2.69
C VAL A 235 10.21 11.66 -3.46
N ARG A 236 10.95 12.75 -3.21
CA ARG A 236 10.90 13.95 -4.06
C ARG A 236 12.01 13.92 -5.08
N SER A 237 11.82 14.64 -6.18
CA SER A 237 12.83 14.73 -7.24
C SER A 237 13.06 16.16 -7.71
N GLU A 238 14.30 16.44 -8.11
CA GLU A 238 14.72 17.72 -8.67
C GLU A 238 15.44 17.50 -10.00
N GLY A 239 15.15 18.37 -10.97
CA GLY A 239 15.69 18.29 -12.32
C GLY A 239 15.03 17.21 -13.20
N ALA A 240 15.58 17.03 -14.40
CA ALA A 240 15.05 16.12 -15.41
C ALA A 240 16.17 15.36 -16.13
N GLY A 241 15.80 14.27 -16.80
CA GLY A 241 16.75 13.46 -17.58
C GLY A 241 17.85 12.82 -16.73
N PRO A 242 19.06 12.61 -17.29
CA PRO A 242 20.17 11.94 -16.59
C PRO A 242 20.67 12.68 -15.34
N ALA A 243 20.41 13.99 -15.24
CA ALA A 243 20.78 14.81 -14.10
C ALA A 243 19.75 14.79 -12.96
N LYS A 244 18.60 14.10 -13.14
CA LYS A 244 17.53 14.02 -12.14
C LYS A 244 18.06 13.46 -10.82
N LEU A 245 17.97 14.26 -9.78
CA LEU A 245 18.26 13.89 -8.40
C LEU A 245 16.97 13.56 -7.67
N ARG A 246 17.08 12.71 -6.65
CA ARG A 246 15.98 12.30 -5.78
C ARG A 246 16.42 12.32 -4.33
N GLN A 247 15.46 12.49 -3.43
CA GLN A 247 15.70 12.49 -1.99
C GLN A 247 14.50 11.84 -1.31
N LEU A 248 14.74 11.08 -0.24
CA LEU A 248 13.67 10.56 0.60
C LEU A 248 12.98 11.75 1.30
N ALA A 249 11.69 11.92 1.04
CA ALA A 249 10.91 13.08 1.46
C ALA A 249 10.00 12.79 2.65
N ASP A 250 9.43 11.58 2.72
CA ASP A 250 8.56 11.16 3.81
C ASP A 250 8.99 9.78 4.32
N ARG A 251 9.91 9.80 5.28
CA ARG A 251 10.45 8.60 5.95
C ARG A 251 9.35 7.88 6.71
N THR A 252 8.55 8.62 7.47
CA THR A 252 7.49 8.10 8.33
C THR A 252 6.44 7.35 7.53
N ALA A 253 5.89 7.96 6.48
CA ALA A 253 4.87 7.32 5.66
C ALA A 253 5.39 6.08 4.92
N LEU A 254 6.65 6.09 4.47
CA LEU A 254 7.29 4.93 3.86
C LEU A 254 7.44 3.80 4.89
N LEU A 255 7.92 4.09 6.10
CA LEU A 255 8.11 3.09 7.16
C LEU A 255 6.77 2.52 7.65
N ASP A 256 5.75 3.36 7.80
CA ASP A 256 4.39 2.95 8.16
C ASP A 256 3.81 2.01 7.11
N ALA A 257 3.93 2.35 5.82
CA ALA A 257 3.47 1.51 4.74
C ALA A 257 4.22 0.16 4.68
N TRP A 258 5.52 0.15 4.95
CA TRP A 258 6.29 -1.10 5.02
C TRP A 258 5.89 -1.94 6.23
N ARG A 259 5.70 -1.33 7.40
CA ARG A 259 5.17 -2.01 8.60
C ARG A 259 3.83 -2.69 8.30
N ASP A 260 2.92 -1.99 7.65
CA ASP A 260 1.57 -2.50 7.40
C ASP A 260 1.60 -3.67 6.40
N HIS A 261 2.41 -3.57 5.36
CA HIS A 261 2.73 -4.72 4.50
C HIS A 261 3.31 -5.89 5.30
N GLN A 262 4.24 -5.60 6.22
CA GLN A 262 4.92 -6.62 7.00
C GLN A 262 3.98 -7.37 7.95
N LYS A 263 3.01 -6.68 8.54
CA LYS A 263 1.95 -7.26 9.39
C LYS A 263 0.93 -8.09 8.61
N GLY A 264 0.69 -7.77 7.35
CA GLY A 264 -0.18 -8.54 6.45
C GLY A 264 0.46 -9.83 5.93
N ALA A 265 1.80 -9.94 6.01
CA ALA A 265 2.53 -11.12 5.58
C ALA A 265 2.40 -12.30 6.56
N ALA A 266 2.58 -13.52 6.06
CA ALA A 266 2.62 -14.69 6.92
C ALA A 266 3.76 -14.58 7.97
N PRO A 267 3.55 -15.11 9.19
CA PRO A 267 4.59 -15.15 10.22
C PRO A 267 5.89 -15.73 9.68
N ALA A 268 7.02 -15.30 10.25
CA ALA A 268 8.30 -15.89 9.90
C ALA A 268 8.30 -17.39 10.26
N ASN A 269 8.78 -18.24 9.35
CA ASN A 269 8.97 -19.66 9.60
C ASN A 269 10.46 -20.00 9.47
N PRO A 270 11.29 -19.64 10.48
CA PRO A 270 12.71 -19.96 10.44
C PRO A 270 12.93 -21.47 10.48
N ALA A 271 14.02 -21.94 9.87
CA ALA A 271 14.56 -23.26 10.14
C ALA A 271 15.07 -23.30 11.59
N ARG A 272 14.60 -24.30 12.35
CA ARG A 272 14.70 -24.33 13.81
C ARG A 272 15.81 -25.27 14.27
N TYR A 273 16.72 -24.73 15.08
CA TYR A 273 17.84 -25.47 15.63
C TYR A 273 18.01 -25.24 17.12
N TYR A 274 18.58 -26.26 17.77
CA TYR A 274 19.09 -26.17 19.13
C TYR A 274 20.61 -26.18 19.10
N VAL A 275 21.21 -25.17 19.73
CA VAL A 275 22.65 -25.08 19.99
C VAL A 275 22.86 -25.08 21.50
N SER A 276 23.72 -25.96 22.02
CA SER A 276 24.09 -25.94 23.43
C SER A 276 24.86 -24.67 23.74
N SER A 277 24.23 -23.75 24.47
CA SER A 277 24.76 -22.42 24.78
C SER A 277 24.10 -21.86 26.05
N PRO A 278 24.84 -21.11 26.88
CA PRO A 278 24.28 -20.47 28.08
C PRO A 278 23.24 -19.38 27.76
N ASP A 279 23.41 -18.65 26.66
CA ASP A 279 22.46 -17.61 26.23
C ASP A 279 22.58 -17.29 24.72
N PRO A 280 21.59 -16.59 24.11
CA PRO A 280 21.61 -16.25 22.69
C PRO A 280 22.75 -15.33 22.23
N ASN A 281 23.27 -14.44 23.08
CA ASN A 281 24.42 -13.61 22.73
C ASN A 281 25.67 -14.47 22.58
N TRP A 282 25.90 -15.41 23.51
CA TRP A 282 27.00 -16.37 23.37
C TRP A 282 26.92 -17.16 22.06
N THR A 283 25.72 -17.61 21.68
CA THR A 283 25.51 -18.29 20.38
C THR A 283 25.84 -17.37 19.20
N SER A 284 25.55 -16.07 19.30
CA SER A 284 25.85 -15.10 18.23
C SER A 284 27.35 -14.84 18.06
N TYR A 285 28.16 -14.89 19.13
CA TYR A 285 29.62 -14.81 19.01
C TYR A 285 30.19 -16.07 18.34
N ARG A 286 29.70 -17.25 18.74
CA ARG A 286 30.09 -18.50 18.07
C ARG A 286 29.70 -18.53 16.60
N LEU A 287 28.56 -17.91 16.24
CA LEU A 287 28.15 -17.76 14.85
C LEU A 287 29.13 -16.87 14.07
N ASP A 288 29.55 -15.73 14.63
CA ASP A 288 30.56 -14.86 14.00
C ASP A 288 31.89 -15.59 13.78
N ASP A 289 32.38 -16.33 14.78
CA ASP A 289 33.61 -17.11 14.70
C ASP A 289 33.52 -18.17 13.59
N ALA A 290 32.44 -18.96 13.58
CA ALA A 290 32.22 -20.02 12.59
C ALA A 290 32.12 -19.44 11.17
N CYS A 291 31.33 -18.38 10.98
CA CYS A 291 31.18 -17.74 9.69
C CYS A 291 32.48 -17.09 9.21
N THR A 292 33.24 -16.45 10.10
CA THR A 292 34.54 -15.86 9.77
C THR A 292 35.54 -16.93 9.35
N ALA A 293 35.62 -18.05 10.07
CA ALA A 293 36.52 -19.16 9.74
C ALA A 293 36.18 -19.80 8.38
N LEU A 294 34.89 -19.92 8.06
CA LEU A 294 34.41 -20.56 6.83
C LEU A 294 34.26 -19.58 5.64
N GLY A 295 34.50 -18.28 5.87
CA GLY A 295 34.27 -17.24 4.87
C GLY A 295 32.79 -17.11 4.47
N ALA A 296 31.88 -17.47 5.35
CA ALA A 296 30.43 -17.41 5.12
C ALA A 296 29.89 -16.01 5.43
N GLU A 297 29.05 -15.49 4.54
CA GLU A 297 28.31 -14.27 4.82
C GLU A 297 27.15 -14.57 5.78
N TYR A 298 26.99 -13.74 6.81
CA TYR A 298 25.86 -13.83 7.73
C TYR A 298 25.43 -12.45 8.22
N GLU A 299 24.27 -12.40 8.85
CA GLU A 299 23.82 -11.30 9.69
C GLU A 299 22.94 -11.84 10.83
N VAL A 300 23.07 -11.25 12.02
CA VAL A 300 22.17 -11.48 13.15
C VAL A 300 21.02 -10.48 13.08
N THR A 301 19.80 -10.93 13.37
CA THR A 301 18.59 -10.10 13.35
C THR A 301 17.71 -10.40 14.57
N GLY A 302 16.48 -9.88 14.58
CA GLY A 302 15.50 -10.14 15.62
C GLY A 302 15.90 -9.56 16.97
N GLN A 303 15.55 -10.25 18.06
CA GLN A 303 15.76 -9.75 19.42
C GLN A 303 17.23 -9.42 19.74
N VAL A 304 18.19 -10.22 19.25
CA VAL A 304 19.62 -10.00 19.53
C VAL A 304 20.12 -8.73 18.85
N ALA A 305 19.79 -8.52 17.57
CA ALA A 305 20.15 -7.29 16.88
C ALA A 305 19.39 -6.07 17.44
N GLY A 306 18.09 -6.23 17.72
CA GLY A 306 17.26 -5.18 18.31
C GLY A 306 17.81 -4.70 19.66
N GLN A 307 18.20 -5.62 20.55
CA GLN A 307 18.82 -5.26 21.82
C GLN A 307 20.18 -4.59 21.65
N ALA A 308 20.96 -4.97 20.64
CA ALA A 308 22.25 -4.33 20.34
C ALA A 308 22.07 -2.88 19.83
N TYR A 309 21.00 -2.61 19.08
CA TYR A 309 20.68 -1.27 18.60
C TYR A 309 19.98 -0.40 19.64
N ALA A 310 18.98 -0.91 20.33
CA ALA A 310 18.15 -0.19 21.31
C ALA A 310 17.82 -1.12 22.49
N PRO A 311 18.67 -1.15 23.54
CA PRO A 311 18.47 -2.04 24.68
C PRO A 311 17.13 -1.81 25.38
N PHE A 312 16.29 -2.84 25.47
CA PHE A 312 14.93 -2.71 26.02
C PHE A 312 14.44 -3.95 26.77
N LEU A 313 14.68 -5.14 26.23
CA LEU A 313 14.24 -6.39 26.86
C LEU A 313 15.15 -6.76 28.03
N THR A 314 14.54 -7.24 29.11
CA THR A 314 15.25 -7.79 30.27
C THR A 314 15.90 -9.14 30.00
N GLN A 315 15.35 -9.92 29.06
CA GLN A 315 15.85 -11.23 28.65
C GLN A 315 15.52 -11.49 27.18
N ILE A 316 16.46 -12.14 26.49
CA ILE A 316 16.33 -12.61 25.11
C ILE A 316 16.38 -14.13 25.14
N SER A 317 15.45 -14.79 24.45
CA SER A 317 15.35 -16.26 24.48
C SER A 317 15.93 -16.97 23.27
N LYS A 318 16.01 -16.27 22.12
CA LYS A 318 16.29 -16.88 20.82
C LYS A 318 17.19 -15.99 19.99
N LEU A 319 18.10 -16.62 19.25
CA LEU A 319 18.91 -15.99 18.22
C LEU A 319 18.23 -16.18 16.87
N HIS A 320 18.06 -15.11 16.10
CA HIS A 320 17.71 -15.17 14.68
C HIS A 320 18.86 -14.68 13.82
N CYS A 321 19.09 -15.36 12.70
CA CYS A 321 20.10 -14.94 11.74
C CYS A 321 19.70 -15.32 10.31
N ARG A 322 20.39 -14.71 9.34
CA ARG A 322 20.49 -15.20 7.96
C ARG A 322 21.93 -15.61 7.72
N ILE A 323 22.13 -16.72 7.02
CA ILE A 323 23.44 -17.23 6.60
C ILE A 323 23.37 -17.43 5.10
N SER A 324 24.44 -17.11 4.37
CA SER A 324 24.52 -17.38 2.93
C SER A 324 24.25 -18.88 2.68
N PRO A 325 23.30 -19.21 1.78
CA PRO A 325 22.91 -20.59 1.50
C PRO A 325 24.09 -21.50 1.12
N SER A 326 25.09 -20.96 0.42
CA SER A 326 26.25 -21.71 -0.06
C SER A 326 27.11 -22.35 1.04
N ARG A 327 27.08 -21.82 2.27
CA ARG A 327 27.90 -22.28 3.42
C ARG A 327 27.08 -22.59 4.66
N GLN A 328 25.75 -22.55 4.57
CA GLN A 328 24.87 -22.65 5.73
C GLN A 328 25.04 -23.97 6.48
N GLU A 329 25.12 -25.10 5.78
CA GLU A 329 25.29 -26.42 6.41
C GLU A 329 26.61 -26.53 7.17
N GLU A 330 27.72 -26.10 6.57
CA GLU A 330 29.05 -26.09 7.20
C GLU A 330 29.07 -25.25 8.48
N VAL A 331 28.43 -24.09 8.47
CA VAL A 331 28.32 -23.21 9.65
C VAL A 331 27.47 -23.87 10.75
N LEU A 332 26.35 -24.51 10.38
CA LEU A 332 25.47 -25.17 11.34
C LEU A 332 26.17 -26.38 11.99
N ASP A 333 26.97 -27.12 11.23
CA ASP A 333 27.78 -28.23 11.74
C ASP A 333 28.85 -27.75 12.73
N GLU A 334 29.57 -26.66 12.42
CA GLU A 334 30.54 -26.04 13.32
C GLU A 334 29.90 -25.54 14.62
N LEU A 335 28.69 -24.99 14.53
CA LEU A 335 27.90 -24.61 15.70
C LEU A 335 27.39 -25.82 16.50
N LYS A 336 27.44 -27.03 15.93
CA LYS A 336 26.80 -28.25 16.45
C LYS A 336 25.29 -28.06 16.61
N ALA A 337 24.68 -27.34 15.66
CA ALA A 337 23.27 -27.02 15.65
C ALA A 337 22.44 -28.25 15.27
N ARG A 338 21.51 -28.64 16.15
CA ARG A 338 20.64 -29.80 15.92
C ARG A 338 19.26 -29.35 15.45
N PRO A 339 18.72 -29.86 14.34
CA PRO A 339 17.37 -29.52 13.92
C PRO A 339 16.34 -30.03 14.93
N VAL A 340 15.41 -29.18 15.34
CA VAL A 340 14.36 -29.51 16.32
C VAL A 340 13.03 -28.85 15.96
N GLN A 341 11.91 -29.46 16.37
CA GLN A 341 10.58 -28.88 16.15
C GLN A 341 10.19 -27.85 17.22
N GLU A 342 10.55 -28.14 18.47
CA GLU A 342 10.26 -27.34 19.66
C GLU A 342 11.53 -27.13 20.49
N GLY A 343 11.51 -26.16 21.41
CA GLY A 343 12.66 -25.86 22.29
C GLY A 343 13.90 -25.30 21.58
N TRP A 344 13.75 -24.80 20.35
CA TRP A 344 14.83 -24.18 19.58
C TRP A 344 15.26 -22.84 20.19
N ASN A 345 16.57 -22.56 20.08
CA ASN A 345 17.19 -21.30 20.50
C ASN A 345 17.95 -20.60 19.37
N LEU A 346 18.03 -21.23 18.18
CA LEU A 346 18.56 -20.66 16.96
C LEU A 346 17.53 -20.83 15.84
N GLY A 347 17.08 -19.71 15.27
CA GLY A 347 16.23 -19.67 14.08
C GLY A 347 17.00 -19.10 12.89
N VAL A 348 17.16 -19.89 11.84
CA VAL A 348 17.77 -19.42 10.58
C VAL A 348 16.66 -19.02 9.62
N LEU A 349 16.61 -17.74 9.27
CA LEU A 349 15.67 -17.21 8.29
C LEU A 349 16.16 -17.52 6.88
N GLU A 350 15.23 -17.92 6.01
CA GLU A 350 15.55 -18.13 4.61
C GLU A 350 16.02 -16.83 3.95
N THR A 351 17.07 -16.95 3.15
CA THR A 351 17.61 -15.90 2.28
C THR A 351 18.10 -16.55 1.01
N THR A 352 18.09 -15.82 -0.09
CA THR A 352 18.70 -16.27 -1.34
C THR A 352 20.04 -15.57 -1.56
N GLU A 353 20.96 -16.21 -2.28
CA GLU A 353 22.20 -15.55 -2.74
C GLU A 353 21.90 -14.29 -3.55
N ALA A 354 20.79 -14.29 -4.29
CA ALA A 354 20.36 -13.17 -5.11
C ALA A 354 19.84 -11.98 -4.29
N GLU A 355 19.29 -12.21 -3.09
CA GLU A 355 18.89 -11.16 -2.14
C GLU A 355 20.12 -10.51 -1.51
N GLY A 356 21.10 -11.33 -1.12
CA GLY A 356 22.33 -10.91 -0.46
C GLY A 356 22.07 -10.29 0.93
N LEU A 357 23.14 -10.05 1.68
CA LEU A 357 23.09 -9.38 2.99
C LEU A 357 23.64 -7.95 2.86
N LEU A 358 23.07 -7.19 1.92
CA LEU A 358 23.69 -5.96 1.36
C LEU A 358 23.84 -4.81 2.37
N PHE A 359 22.94 -4.71 3.34
CA PHE A 359 22.84 -3.55 4.24
C PHE A 359 23.28 -3.86 5.67
N ARG A 360 23.82 -5.05 5.93
CA ARG A 360 24.32 -5.43 7.25
C ARG A 360 25.39 -4.47 7.75
N GLN A 361 25.49 -4.33 9.06
CA GLN A 361 26.42 -3.42 9.72
C GLN A 361 27.20 -4.17 10.80
N ARG A 362 28.42 -3.70 11.06
CA ARG A 362 29.18 -4.18 12.22
C ARG A 362 28.70 -3.49 13.49
N ASP A 363 28.47 -4.25 14.55
CA ASP A 363 28.23 -3.71 15.88
C ASP A 363 29.55 -3.36 16.60
N LYS A 364 29.45 -2.93 17.86
CA LYS A 364 30.61 -2.60 18.71
C LYS A 364 31.55 -3.80 18.97
N ASP A 365 31.02 -5.02 18.88
CA ASP A 365 31.77 -6.26 19.09
C ASP A 365 32.20 -6.86 17.74
N MET A 366 32.12 -6.07 16.67
CA MET A 366 32.47 -6.46 15.31
C MET A 366 31.67 -7.64 14.78
N ARG A 367 30.45 -7.93 15.25
CA ARG A 367 29.55 -8.92 14.62
C ARG A 367 28.74 -8.28 13.50
N TRP A 368 28.36 -9.05 12.49
CA TRP A 368 27.42 -8.58 11.46
C TRP A 368 25.98 -8.65 11.98
N LEU A 369 25.32 -7.48 12.03
CA LEU A 369 23.90 -7.34 12.33
C LEU A 369 23.15 -6.89 11.07
N ALA A 370 21.90 -7.32 10.93
CA ALA A 370 20.98 -6.80 9.93
C ALA A 370 20.76 -5.30 10.19
N ASP A 371 20.64 -4.49 9.14
CA ASP A 371 20.34 -3.05 9.27
C ASP A 371 19.15 -2.79 10.22
N PRO A 372 19.12 -1.67 10.99
CA PRO A 372 18.01 -1.37 11.88
C PRO A 372 16.62 -1.44 11.23
N LEU A 373 16.49 -1.06 9.95
CA LEU A 373 15.23 -1.22 9.22
C LEU A 373 14.85 -2.70 9.08
N GLN A 374 15.78 -3.54 8.65
CA GLN A 374 15.53 -4.97 8.47
C GLN A 374 15.27 -5.66 9.82
N THR A 375 16.01 -5.29 10.87
CA THR A 375 15.80 -5.78 12.24
C THR A 375 14.39 -5.44 12.73
N TYR A 376 13.92 -4.21 12.52
CA TYR A 376 12.56 -3.81 12.84
C TYR A 376 11.52 -4.64 12.09
N LEU A 377 11.68 -4.82 10.77
CA LEU A 377 10.76 -5.62 9.96
C LEU A 377 10.73 -7.09 10.39
N ASP A 378 11.87 -7.66 10.75
CA ASP A 378 11.98 -9.04 11.25
C ASP A 378 11.28 -9.19 12.62
N LEU A 379 11.48 -8.24 13.54
CA LEU A 379 10.83 -8.24 14.85
C LEU A 379 9.29 -8.23 14.74
N LEU A 380 8.74 -7.46 13.79
CA LEU A 380 7.29 -7.43 13.52
C LEU A 380 6.72 -8.79 13.11
N ARG A 381 7.53 -9.66 12.49
CA ARG A 381 7.12 -11.01 12.08
C ARG A 381 7.24 -12.06 13.18
N GLU A 382 8.06 -11.80 14.20
CA GLU A 382 8.26 -12.71 15.33
C GLU A 382 7.09 -12.65 16.32
N GLY A 383 6.47 -11.48 16.50
CA GLY A 383 5.35 -11.29 17.41
C GLY A 383 5.71 -11.32 18.90
N GLY A 384 4.70 -11.28 19.78
CA GLY A 384 4.89 -11.27 21.23
C GLY A 384 5.77 -10.10 21.71
N ARG A 385 6.73 -10.37 22.60
CA ARG A 385 7.67 -9.36 23.13
C ARG A 385 8.58 -8.75 22.05
N SER A 386 8.74 -9.41 20.90
CA SER A 386 9.47 -8.82 19.77
C SER A 386 8.74 -7.60 19.19
N ASN A 387 7.40 -7.53 19.28
CA ASN A 387 6.66 -6.34 18.86
C ASN A 387 6.92 -5.13 19.77
N GLU A 388 7.07 -5.33 21.08
CA GLU A 388 7.42 -4.24 22.00
C GLU A 388 8.82 -3.70 21.69
N LEU A 389 9.78 -4.60 21.46
CA LEU A 389 11.13 -4.21 21.02
C LEU A 389 11.12 -3.55 19.63
N ALA A 390 10.26 -3.97 18.70
CA ALA A 390 10.12 -3.32 17.40
C ALA A 390 9.65 -1.87 17.54
N THR A 391 8.64 -1.61 18.38
CA THR A 391 8.16 -0.26 18.67
C THR A 391 9.27 0.59 19.26
N HIS A 392 9.96 0.09 20.29
CA HIS A 392 11.06 0.83 20.92
C HIS A 392 12.22 1.09 19.95
N LEU A 393 12.61 0.09 19.15
CA LEU A 393 13.67 0.23 18.14
C LEU A 393 13.30 1.31 17.11
N ARG A 394 12.03 1.38 16.70
CA ARG A 394 11.57 2.42 15.78
C ARG A 394 11.73 3.81 16.39
N GLU A 395 11.26 4.01 17.62
CA GLU A 395 11.34 5.28 18.34
C GLU A 395 12.80 5.76 18.50
N GLU A 396 13.71 4.84 18.85
CA GLU A 396 15.11 5.19 19.13
C GLU A 396 15.99 5.31 17.88
N ARG A 397 15.67 4.63 16.78
CA ARG A 397 16.60 4.44 15.64
C ARG A 397 16.03 4.76 14.26
N LEU A 398 14.71 4.82 14.08
CA LEU A 398 14.08 4.90 12.75
C LEU A 398 13.20 6.14 12.53
N ASP A 399 12.59 6.67 13.58
CA ASP A 399 11.79 7.92 13.55
C ASP A 399 12.67 9.19 13.74
N ILE A 400 13.99 9.08 13.49
CA ILE A 400 14.97 10.16 13.62
C ILE A 400 14.91 11.11 12.42
#